data_AF-A0A7J9Q5K9-F1
#
_entry.id   AF-A0A7J9Q5K9-F1
#
_cell.length_a   1.000
_cell.length_b   1.000
_cell.length_c   1.000
_cell.angle_alpha   90.00
_cell.angle_beta   90.00
_cell.angle_gamma   90.00
#
_symmetry.space_group_name_H-M   'P 1'
#
loop_
_entity.id
_entity.type
_entity.pdbx_description
1 polymer ?
#
loop_
_entity_poly.entity_id
_entity_poly.type
_entity_poly.pdbx_seq_one_letter_code
_entity_poly.pdbx_strand_id
1 'polypeptide(L)'
;YGTAKEVGPYRASIFFACDRYAASFQIRKWLEEGKIIISDRYVSANVGHQGGKIKDINKRNKYLDWLFDLEFNTFGIPRPDKNILLYVPPEIAQKLVKKKGLREYIKNNNNEDIHEKDLTHLKDSASAYLYAADKYGWDKIDCAPDNKMRTIDDISEELWEKVKSLIS
;
A
#
# COMPACT_ATOMS: atom_id res chain seq x y z
N TYR A 1 9.15 -4.88 20.07
CA TYR A 1 7.73 -4.49 20.10
C TYR A 1 6.74 -5.67 19.99
N GLY A 2 7.11 -6.93 20.29
CA GLY A 2 6.21 -8.08 20.13
C GLY A 2 5.97 -8.47 18.66
N THR A 3 5.11 -9.47 18.44
CA THR A 3 4.67 -9.96 17.13
C THR A 3 3.72 -8.97 16.43
N ALA A 4 3.55 -9.12 15.11
CA ALA A 4 2.65 -8.27 14.32
C ALA A 4 1.19 -8.28 14.82
N LYS A 5 0.77 -9.38 15.46
CA LYS A 5 -0.56 -9.51 16.09
C LYS A 5 -0.66 -8.70 17.38
N GLU A 6 0.38 -8.70 18.19
CA GLU A 6 0.43 -7.97 19.47
C GLU A 6 0.52 -6.46 19.27
N VAL A 7 1.25 -6.00 18.25
CA VAL A 7 1.27 -4.58 17.87
C VAL A 7 -0.11 -4.14 17.36
N GLY A 8 -0.73 -4.96 16.50
CA GLY A 8 -2.02 -4.65 15.90
C GLY A 8 -1.97 -3.51 14.88
N PRO A 9 -3.09 -3.25 14.16
CA PRO A 9 -3.10 -2.31 13.05
C PRO A 9 -2.89 -0.86 13.49
N TYR A 10 -3.59 -0.40 14.53
CA TYR A 10 -3.50 0.99 15.00
C TYR A 10 -2.09 1.39 15.43
N ARG A 11 -1.44 0.59 16.29
CA ARG A 11 -0.09 0.93 16.81
C ARG A 11 0.95 0.87 15.71
N ALA A 12 0.87 -0.14 14.83
CA ALA A 12 1.76 -0.24 13.67
C ALA A 12 1.64 0.99 12.76
N SER A 13 0.41 1.45 12.52
CA SER A 13 0.16 2.61 11.68
C SER A 13 0.78 3.89 12.21
N ILE A 14 0.79 4.10 13.54
CA ILE A 14 1.40 5.27 14.16
C ILE A 14 2.90 5.35 13.83
N PHE A 15 3.64 4.24 13.88
CA PHE A 15 5.07 4.26 13.56
C PHE A 15 5.33 4.69 12.11
N PHE A 16 4.55 4.18 11.15
CA PHE A 16 4.65 4.61 9.75
C PHE A 16 4.16 6.04 9.53
N ALA A 17 3.15 6.48 10.28
CA ALA A 17 2.65 7.85 10.22
C ALA A 17 3.69 8.84 10.75
N CYS A 18 4.43 8.51 11.82
CA CYS A 18 5.51 9.35 12.33
C CYS A 18 6.66 9.50 11.32
N ASP A 19 7.01 8.41 10.63
CA ASP A 19 8.00 8.45 9.54
C ASP A 19 7.56 9.37 8.39
N ARG A 20 6.31 9.21 7.93
CA ARG A 20 5.73 10.11 6.92
C ARG A 20 5.60 11.55 7.39
N TYR A 21 5.29 11.78 8.66
CA TYR A 21 5.27 13.12 9.25
C TYR A 21 6.66 13.77 9.15
N ALA A 22 7.73 13.05 9.49
CA ALA A 22 9.08 13.56 9.33
C ALA A 22 9.42 13.87 7.85
N ALA A 23 9.02 13.00 6.92
CA ALA A 23 9.20 13.25 5.49
C ALA A 23 8.34 14.42 4.95
N SER A 24 7.20 14.72 5.59
CA SER A 24 6.22 15.69 5.10
C SER A 24 6.77 17.11 4.97
N PHE A 25 7.78 17.48 5.78
CA PHE A 25 8.44 18.78 5.67
C PHE A 25 9.18 18.94 4.34
N GLN A 26 9.90 17.91 3.91
CA GLN A 26 10.60 17.91 2.63
C GLN A 26 9.64 17.83 1.45
N ILE A 27 8.56 17.06 1.59
CA ILE A 27 7.48 16.98 0.59
C ILE A 27 6.87 18.37 0.38
N ARG A 28 6.52 19.09 1.46
CA ARG A 28 5.99 20.47 1.35
C ARG A 28 6.94 21.41 0.61
N LYS A 29 8.24 21.38 0.96
CA LYS A 29 9.25 22.18 0.26
C LYS A 29 9.30 21.86 -1.24
N TRP A 30 9.27 20.59 -1.62
CA TRP A 30 9.27 20.21 -3.04
C TRP A 30 7.99 20.67 -3.76
N LEU A 31 6.84 20.60 -3.10
CA LEU A 31 5.58 21.11 -3.66
C LEU A 31 5.61 22.64 -3.84
N GLU A 32 6.16 23.38 -2.87
CA GLU A 32 6.35 24.84 -2.97
C GLU A 32 7.31 25.22 -4.09
N GLU A 33 8.30 24.38 -4.39
CA GLU A 33 9.22 24.51 -5.54
C GLU A 33 8.57 24.13 -6.88
N GLY A 34 7.28 23.76 -6.90
CA GLY A 34 6.56 23.38 -8.11
C GLY A 34 6.93 21.99 -8.65
N LYS A 35 7.48 21.09 -7.80
CA LYS A 35 7.87 19.75 -8.23
C LYS A 35 6.70 18.77 -8.22
N ILE A 36 6.73 17.85 -9.16
CA ILE A 36 5.88 16.65 -9.17
C ILE A 36 6.56 15.59 -8.30
N ILE A 37 5.82 15.02 -7.35
CA ILE A 37 6.33 14.04 -6.41
C ILE A 37 5.68 12.68 -6.70
N ILE A 38 6.52 11.67 -6.95
CA ILE A 38 6.09 10.29 -7.09
C ILE A 38 6.60 9.54 -5.86
N SER A 39 5.70 8.84 -5.18
CA SER A 39 6.01 8.09 -3.96
C SER A 39 5.67 6.61 -4.13
N ASP A 40 6.68 5.73 -4.03
CA ASP A 40 6.45 4.30 -3.87
C ASP A 40 5.98 4.06 -2.43
N ARG A 41 4.66 3.94 -2.29
CA ARG A 41 3.89 3.89 -1.03
C ARG A 41 3.76 5.24 -0.35
N TYR A 42 2.56 5.47 0.19
CA TYR A 42 2.25 6.63 1.01
C TYR A 42 1.28 6.21 2.12
N VAL A 43 0.36 7.08 2.54
CA VAL A 43 -0.71 6.74 3.51
C VAL A 43 -1.51 5.49 3.07
N SER A 44 -1.69 5.30 1.76
CA SER A 44 -2.34 4.11 1.19
C SER A 44 -1.68 2.79 1.58
N ALA A 45 -0.41 2.77 2.00
CA ALA A 45 0.23 1.56 2.51
C ALA A 45 -0.33 1.10 3.87
N ASN A 46 -0.66 2.03 4.77
CA ASN A 46 -1.36 1.69 6.01
C ASN A 46 -2.78 1.20 5.74
N VAL A 47 -3.43 1.71 4.69
CA VAL A 47 -4.76 1.25 4.26
C VAL A 47 -4.72 -0.23 3.87
N GLY A 48 -3.83 -0.62 2.96
CA GLY A 48 -3.74 -2.01 2.51
C GLY A 48 -3.23 -2.95 3.60
N HIS A 49 -2.05 -2.68 4.16
CA HIS A 49 -1.37 -3.65 5.04
C HIS A 49 -1.97 -3.76 6.43
N GLN A 50 -2.40 -2.65 7.02
CA GLN A 50 -2.98 -2.66 8.37
C GLN A 50 -4.50 -2.80 8.30
N GLY A 51 -5.16 -2.18 7.31
CA GLY A 51 -6.59 -2.39 7.07
C GLY A 51 -6.93 -3.84 6.68
N GLY A 52 -6.03 -4.53 5.96
CA GLY A 52 -6.17 -5.95 5.65
C GLY A 52 -6.23 -6.87 6.87
N LYS A 53 -5.59 -6.47 7.99
CA LYS A 53 -5.65 -7.22 9.26
C LYS A 53 -7.03 -7.16 9.92
N ILE A 54 -7.92 -6.27 9.47
CA ILE A 54 -9.26 -6.07 10.02
C ILE A 54 -10.27 -6.70 9.07
N LYS A 55 -10.85 -7.84 9.47
CA LYS A 55 -11.79 -8.63 8.65
C LYS A 55 -13.20 -8.03 8.61
N ASP A 56 -13.65 -7.49 9.74
CA ASP A 56 -14.95 -6.84 9.83
C ASP A 56 -14.94 -5.49 9.12
N ILE A 57 -15.84 -5.31 8.17
CA ILE A 57 -15.88 -4.14 7.29
C ILE A 57 -16.18 -2.84 8.04
N ASN A 58 -17.03 -2.90 9.08
CA ASN A 58 -17.38 -1.73 9.88
C ASN A 58 -16.20 -1.29 10.75
N LYS A 59 -15.48 -2.24 11.35
CA LYS A 59 -14.23 -1.97 12.07
C LYS A 59 -13.13 -1.46 11.14
N ARG A 60 -13.06 -1.98 9.91
CA ARG A 60 -12.11 -1.48 8.89
C ARG A 60 -12.43 -0.03 8.54
N ASN A 61 -13.70 0.31 8.30
CA ASN A 61 -14.12 1.69 8.04
C ASN A 61 -13.74 2.63 9.19
N LYS A 62 -14.06 2.27 10.43
CA LYS A 62 -13.64 3.05 11.61
C LYS A 62 -12.13 3.25 11.68
N TYR A 63 -11.36 2.20 11.36
CA TYR A 63 -9.91 2.29 11.30
C TYR A 63 -9.42 3.23 10.20
N LEU A 64 -10.02 3.19 9.00
CA LEU A 64 -9.64 4.05 7.88
C LEU A 64 -9.97 5.52 8.15
N ASP A 65 -11.13 5.79 8.75
CA ASP A 65 -11.52 7.14 9.14
C ASP A 65 -10.53 7.69 10.18
N TRP A 66 -10.20 6.91 11.21
CA TRP A 66 -9.15 7.25 12.17
C TRP A 66 -7.78 7.46 11.52
N LEU A 67 -7.38 6.59 10.59
CA LEU A 67 -6.09 6.66 9.92
C LEU A 67 -5.95 7.94 9.11
N PHE A 68 -6.97 8.30 8.34
CA PHE A 68 -6.96 9.50 7.52
C PHE A 68 -7.02 10.76 8.36
N ASP A 69 -7.75 10.75 9.48
CA ASP A 69 -7.73 11.86 10.43
C ASP A 69 -6.35 12.02 11.09
N LEU A 70 -5.75 10.93 11.54
CA LEU A 70 -4.40 10.95 12.11
C LEU A 70 -3.38 11.51 11.11
N GLU A 71 -3.31 10.94 9.90
CA GLU A 71 -2.21 11.26 9.00
C GLU A 71 -2.40 12.59 8.29
N PHE A 72 -3.61 12.86 7.76
CA PHE A 72 -3.82 14.07 6.96
C PHE A 72 -4.21 15.28 7.81
N ASN A 73 -4.94 15.11 8.91
CA ASN A 73 -5.40 16.24 9.71
C ASN A 73 -4.48 16.47 10.92
N THR A 74 -4.24 15.44 11.74
CA THR A 74 -3.42 15.58 12.96
C THR A 74 -1.95 15.81 12.63
N PHE A 75 -1.37 15.00 11.73
CA PHE A 75 0.02 15.15 11.30
C PHE A 75 0.20 16.10 10.12
N GLY A 76 -0.89 16.54 9.47
CA GLY A 76 -0.81 17.48 8.35
C GLY A 76 0.03 16.95 7.18
N ILE A 77 0.08 15.63 6.98
CA ILE A 77 0.78 15.02 5.85
C ILE A 77 0.06 15.47 4.56
N PRO A 78 0.76 16.01 3.54
CA PRO A 78 0.13 16.46 2.30
C PRO A 78 -0.72 15.36 1.66
N ARG A 79 -1.94 15.69 1.24
CA ARG A 79 -2.82 14.74 0.54
C ARG A 79 -2.31 14.55 -0.89
N PRO A 80 -2.24 13.31 -1.40
CA PRO A 80 -1.86 13.08 -2.79
C PRO A 80 -3.03 13.44 -3.72
N ASP A 81 -2.74 14.04 -4.88
CA ASP A 81 -3.74 14.32 -5.91
C ASP A 81 -4.29 13.03 -6.53
N LYS A 82 -3.48 11.98 -6.58
CA LYS A 82 -3.85 10.69 -7.15
C LYS A 82 -3.22 9.53 -6.38
N ASN A 83 -4.02 8.49 -6.14
CA ASN A 83 -3.53 7.18 -5.72
C ASN A 83 -3.77 6.20 -6.88
N ILE A 84 -2.74 5.44 -7.25
CA ILE A 84 -2.82 4.45 -8.31
C ILE A 84 -2.41 3.10 -7.74
N LEU A 85 -3.35 2.16 -7.74
CA LEU A 85 -3.14 0.78 -7.31
C LEU A 85 -2.69 -0.06 -8.51
N LEU A 86 -1.42 -0.45 -8.50
CA LEU A 86 -0.89 -1.50 -9.38
C LEU A 86 -1.28 -2.85 -8.79
N TYR A 87 -2.38 -3.43 -9.27
CA TYR A 87 -2.94 -4.66 -8.74
C TYR A 87 -2.27 -5.89 -9.37
N VAL A 88 -1.84 -6.83 -8.51
CA VAL A 88 -1.36 -8.15 -8.91
C VAL A 88 -2.05 -9.18 -8.02
N PRO A 89 -2.59 -10.28 -8.56
CA PRO A 89 -3.13 -11.38 -7.77
C PRO A 89 -2.13 -11.89 -6.72
N PRO A 90 -2.55 -12.11 -5.46
CA PRO A 90 -1.68 -12.54 -4.36
C PRO A 90 -0.79 -13.75 -4.69
N GLU A 91 -1.33 -14.72 -5.41
CA GLU A 91 -0.63 -15.94 -5.83
C GLU A 91 0.54 -15.64 -6.78
N ILE A 92 0.37 -14.66 -7.68
CA ILE A 92 1.42 -14.21 -8.59
C ILE A 92 2.45 -13.38 -7.83
N ALA A 93 1.99 -12.47 -6.97
CA ALA A 93 2.87 -11.66 -6.12
C ALA A 93 3.78 -12.53 -5.26
N GLN A 94 3.24 -13.60 -4.65
CA GLN A 94 4.04 -14.54 -3.86
C GLN A 94 5.12 -15.24 -4.70
N LYS A 95 4.79 -15.67 -5.92
CA LYS A 95 5.78 -16.28 -6.84
C LYS A 95 6.88 -15.29 -7.24
N LEU A 96 6.53 -14.02 -7.47
CA LEU A 96 7.49 -12.97 -7.82
C LEU A 96 8.46 -12.66 -6.66
N VAL A 97 7.95 -12.60 -5.43
CA VAL A 97 8.80 -12.42 -4.23
C VAL A 97 9.76 -13.60 -4.05
N LYS A 98 9.28 -14.84 -4.24
CA LYS A 98 10.14 -16.04 -4.20
C LYS A 98 11.24 -16.01 -5.26
N LYS A 99 10.91 -15.60 -6.50
CA LYS A 99 11.88 -15.49 -7.61
C LYS A 99 12.94 -14.42 -7.41
N LYS A 100 12.61 -13.33 -6.71
CA LYS A 100 13.56 -12.23 -6.44
C LYS A 100 14.66 -12.58 -5.43
N GLY A 101 14.65 -13.79 -4.85
CA GLY A 101 15.59 -14.22 -3.81
C GLY A 101 15.31 -13.47 -2.51
N LEU A 102 14.79 -14.16 -1.49
CA LEU A 102 14.51 -13.51 -0.22
C LEU A 102 15.80 -12.92 0.36
N ARG A 103 15.74 -11.62 0.71
CA ARG A 103 16.68 -10.96 1.65
C ARG A 103 16.86 -11.87 2.86
N GLU A 104 18.11 -12.03 3.29
CA GLU A 104 18.68 -13.05 4.18
C GLU A 104 18.07 -13.22 5.60
N TYR A 105 16.90 -12.63 5.91
CA TYR A 105 16.40 -12.52 7.28
C TYR A 105 15.46 -13.65 7.74
N ILE A 106 15.06 -14.59 6.88
CA ILE A 106 14.12 -15.68 7.24
C ILE A 106 14.75 -17.03 6.90
N LYS A 107 15.66 -17.51 7.76
CA LYS A 107 16.28 -18.84 7.61
C LYS A 107 15.91 -19.87 8.68
N ASN A 108 15.12 -19.52 9.69
CA ASN A 108 14.91 -20.41 10.84
C ASN A 108 13.45 -20.50 11.29
N ASN A 109 12.54 -21.05 10.47
CA ASN A 109 11.28 -21.67 10.92
C ASN A 109 10.59 -22.43 9.77
N ASN A 110 9.83 -23.48 10.07
CA ASN A 110 9.09 -24.35 9.13
C ASN A 110 8.53 -23.58 7.92
N ASN A 111 9.07 -23.84 6.74
CA ASN A 111 8.82 -23.05 5.53
C ASN A 111 7.34 -23.02 5.10
N GLU A 112 6.58 -24.08 5.34
CA GLU A 112 5.17 -24.19 4.90
C GLU A 112 4.24 -23.21 5.64
N ASP A 113 4.30 -23.15 6.97
CA ASP A 113 3.49 -22.24 7.78
C ASP A 113 3.77 -20.77 7.49
N ILE A 114 5.03 -20.44 7.19
CA ILE A 114 5.43 -19.08 6.81
C ILE A 114 4.82 -18.73 5.45
N HIS A 115 4.87 -19.65 4.49
CA HIS A 115 4.29 -19.44 3.17
C HIS A 115 2.77 -19.26 3.20
N GLU A 116 2.05 -20.01 4.03
CA GLU A 116 0.60 -19.83 4.19
C GLU A 116 0.24 -18.52 4.89
N LYS A 117 0.99 -18.14 5.93
CA LYS A 117 0.82 -16.85 6.61
C LYS A 117 1.11 -15.68 5.68
N ASP A 118 2.16 -15.78 4.85
CA ASP A 118 2.49 -14.77 3.85
C ASP A 118 1.40 -14.65 2.79
N LEU A 119 0.88 -15.77 2.26
CA LEU A 119 -0.18 -15.73 1.27
C LEU A 119 -1.47 -15.15 1.84
N THR A 120 -1.84 -15.53 3.06
CA THR A 120 -3.01 -14.98 3.75
C THR A 120 -2.86 -13.48 3.94
N HIS A 121 -1.69 -13.02 4.36
CA HIS A 121 -1.40 -11.60 4.49
C HIS A 121 -1.51 -10.85 3.15
N LEU A 122 -0.97 -11.43 2.06
CA LEU A 122 -1.08 -10.84 0.72
C LEU A 122 -2.53 -10.75 0.25
N LYS A 123 -3.35 -11.79 0.48
CA LYS A 123 -4.79 -11.80 0.16
C LYS A 123 -5.54 -10.72 0.93
N ASP A 124 -5.26 -10.59 2.22
CA ASP A 124 -5.87 -9.60 3.08
C ASP A 124 -5.51 -8.18 2.68
N SER A 125 -4.23 -7.95 2.39
CA SER A 125 -3.73 -6.65 1.92
C SER A 125 -4.35 -6.29 0.56
N ALA A 126 -4.35 -7.22 -0.39
CA ALA A 126 -4.97 -7.04 -1.70
C ALA A 126 -6.47 -6.72 -1.59
N SER A 127 -7.21 -7.45 -0.75
CA SER A 127 -8.63 -7.17 -0.48
C SER A 127 -8.85 -5.77 0.09
N ALA A 128 -8.02 -5.33 1.04
CA ALA A 128 -8.12 -3.99 1.60
C ALA A 128 -7.78 -2.89 0.59
N TYR A 129 -6.78 -3.10 -0.27
CA TYR A 129 -6.45 -2.18 -1.36
C TYR A 129 -7.58 -2.07 -2.38
N LEU A 130 -8.14 -3.19 -2.84
CA LEU A 130 -9.26 -3.20 -3.78
C LEU A 130 -10.48 -2.50 -3.20
N TYR A 131 -10.80 -2.80 -1.93
CA TYR A 131 -11.88 -2.14 -1.21
C TYR A 131 -11.67 -0.62 -1.12
N ALA A 132 -10.46 -0.18 -0.76
CA ALA A 132 -10.15 1.24 -0.66
C ALA A 132 -10.17 1.93 -2.03
N ALA A 133 -9.68 1.27 -3.07
CA ALA A 133 -9.69 1.82 -4.43
C ALA A 133 -11.11 2.06 -4.92
N ASP A 134 -12.03 1.12 -4.69
CA ASP A 134 -13.44 1.29 -4.99
C ASP A 134 -14.08 2.40 -4.14
N LYS A 135 -13.93 2.32 -2.81
CA LYS A 135 -14.55 3.27 -1.86
C LYS A 135 -14.11 4.73 -2.05
N TYR A 136 -12.83 4.96 -2.33
CA TYR A 136 -12.23 6.29 -2.41
C TYR A 136 -11.91 6.73 -3.85
N GLY A 137 -12.36 5.96 -4.85
CA GLY A 137 -12.18 6.30 -6.27
C GLY A 137 -10.73 6.34 -6.71
N TRP A 138 -9.87 5.45 -6.20
CA TRP A 138 -8.49 5.36 -6.66
C TRP A 138 -8.43 4.67 -8.02
N ASP A 139 -7.48 5.08 -8.85
CA ASP A 139 -7.19 4.35 -10.07
C ASP A 139 -6.65 2.98 -9.75
N LYS A 140 -7.11 1.99 -10.50
CA LYS A 140 -6.57 0.63 -10.49
C LYS A 140 -6.04 0.30 -11.87
N ILE A 141 -4.83 -0.24 -11.92
CA ILE A 141 -4.24 -0.87 -13.10
C ILE A 141 -4.14 -2.36 -12.78
N ASP A 142 -4.82 -3.20 -13.55
CA ASP A 142 -4.63 -4.64 -13.45
C ASP A 142 -3.34 -5.03 -14.18
N CYS A 143 -2.31 -5.36 -13.40
CA CYS A 143 -1.00 -5.72 -13.93
C CYS A 143 -0.93 -7.19 -14.36
N ALA A 144 -1.94 -8.01 -14.05
CA ALA A 144 -1.94 -9.43 -14.39
C ALA A 144 -3.33 -9.98 -14.75
N PRO A 145 -4.00 -9.44 -15.79
CA PRO A 145 -5.27 -9.97 -16.27
C PRO A 145 -5.12 -11.45 -16.66
N ASP A 146 -6.17 -12.24 -16.43
CA ASP A 146 -6.19 -13.70 -16.67
C ASP A 146 -5.03 -14.46 -16.01
N ASN A 147 -4.53 -13.96 -14.88
CA ASN A 147 -3.38 -14.47 -14.16
C ASN A 147 -2.05 -14.45 -14.95
N LYS A 148 -1.92 -13.57 -15.94
CA LYS A 148 -0.70 -13.38 -16.73
C LYS A 148 -0.17 -11.97 -16.56
N MET A 149 1.04 -11.85 -16.04
CA MET A 149 1.71 -10.55 -15.91
C MET A 149 1.80 -9.85 -17.28
N ARG A 150 1.34 -8.60 -17.32
CA ARG A 150 1.63 -7.67 -18.42
C ARG A 150 3.10 -7.29 -18.44
N THR A 151 3.54 -6.72 -19.56
CA THR A 151 4.88 -6.15 -19.65
C THR A 151 4.96 -4.85 -18.85
N ILE A 152 6.19 -4.45 -18.51
CA ILE A 152 6.43 -3.16 -17.83
C ILE A 152 5.97 -2.01 -18.74
N ASP A 153 6.22 -2.11 -20.04
CA ASP A 153 5.87 -1.08 -21.01
C ASP A 153 4.34 -0.88 -21.08
N ASP A 154 3.56 -1.97 -21.18
CA ASP A 154 2.09 -1.88 -21.21
C ASP A 154 1.53 -1.25 -19.93
N ILE A 155 2.10 -1.57 -18.76
CA ILE A 155 1.68 -1.02 -17.47
C ILE A 155 2.08 0.46 -17.38
N SER A 156 3.27 0.80 -17.86
CA SER A 156 3.80 2.17 -17.86
C SER A 156 2.99 3.09 -18.76
N GLU A 157 2.56 2.60 -19.93
CA GLU A 157 1.72 3.37 -20.86
C GLU A 157 0.36 3.70 -20.23
N GLU A 158 -0.33 2.70 -19.64
CA GLU A 158 -1.60 2.94 -18.95
C GLU A 158 -1.44 3.86 -17.72
N LEU A 159 -0.34 3.71 -16.98
CA LEU A 159 -0.02 4.58 -15.86
C LEU A 159 0.14 6.03 -16.33
N TRP A 160 0.86 6.25 -17.43
CA TRP A 160 1.04 7.57 -18.03
C TRP A 160 -0.28 8.20 -18.46
N GLU A 161 -1.13 7.44 -19.13
CA GLU A 161 -2.47 7.90 -19.55
C GLU A 161 -3.32 8.39 -18.36
N LYS A 162 -3.16 7.77 -17.19
CA LYS A 162 -3.87 8.16 -15.97
C LYS A 162 -3.33 9.42 -15.29
N VAL A 163 -2.08 9.80 -15.52
CA VAL A 163 -1.43 10.94 -14.82
C VAL A 163 -1.14 12.14 -15.72
N LYS A 164 -1.09 11.97 -17.04
CA LYS A 164 -0.68 13.03 -17.97
C LYS A 164 -1.49 14.32 -17.83
N SER A 165 -2.78 14.22 -17.50
CA SER A 165 -3.66 15.39 -17.31
C SER A 165 -3.37 16.19 -16.04
N LEU A 166 -2.59 15.65 -15.10
CA LEU A 166 -2.16 16.34 -13.88
C LEU A 166 -0.83 17.08 -14.06
N ILE A 167 -0.12 16.78 -15.14
CA ILE A 167 1.25 17.25 -15.42
C ILE A 167 1.23 18.33 -16.53
N SER A 168 0.04 18.67 -17.01
CA SER A 168 -0.21 19.59 -18.13
C SER A 168 -0.08 21.05 -17.75
#